data_AF-A0A914EAM6-F1
#
_entry.id   AF-A0A914EAM6-F1
#
_cell.length_a   1.000
_cell.length_b   1.000
_cell.length_c   1.000
_cell.angle_alpha   90.00
_cell.angle_beta   90.00
_cell.angle_gamma   90.00
#
_symmetry.space_group_name_H-M   'P 1'
#
loop_
_entity.id
_entity.type
_entity.pdbx_description
1 polymer ?
#
loop_
_entity_poly.entity_id
_entity_poly.type
_entity_poly.pdbx_seq_one_letter_code
_entity_poly.pdbx_strand_id
1 'polypeptide(L)'
;MFRAEEKERARWRQAEQAEMASHLSPAAQVAERQFTAIEHNPRLTPQEKNQQTQQLKNSLPKNIVNEIEQMFQNQMRQHQEAREAFHAAAMAKLSPEAREADAKLAESDRNPLIPPQQKVQYIQMFLNSLPKQVKDELDRALSG
;
A
#
# COMPACT_ATOMS: atom_id res chain seq x y z
N MET A 1 6.94 2.80 22.22
CA MET A 1 5.70 2.07 21.92
C MET A 1 5.58 1.71 20.44
N PHE A 2 5.88 2.60 19.48
CA PHE A 2 5.83 2.33 18.02
C PHE A 2 6.52 1.04 17.50
N ARG A 3 7.67 0.62 18.05
CA ARG A 3 8.38 -0.60 17.59
C ARG A 3 7.63 -1.92 17.86
N ALA A 4 6.68 -1.94 18.80
CA ALA A 4 5.90 -3.14 19.11
C ALA A 4 4.77 -3.33 18.10
N GLU A 5 4.07 -2.26 17.74
CA GLU A 5 2.97 -2.27 16.77
C GLU A 5 3.45 -2.56 15.35
N GLU A 6 4.61 -2.03 14.93
CA GLU A 6 5.18 -2.36 13.62
C GLU A 6 5.55 -3.84 13.48
N LYS A 7 6.09 -4.44 14.55
CA LYS A 7 6.41 -5.89 14.56
C LYS A 7 5.17 -6.74 14.52
N GLU A 8 4.11 -6.34 15.22
CA GLU A 8 2.84 -7.05 15.19
C GLU A 8 2.17 -6.94 13.81
N ARG A 9 2.14 -5.74 13.21
CA ARG A 9 1.67 -5.54 11.82
C ARG A 9 2.49 -6.32 10.79
N ALA A 10 3.80 -6.44 10.98
CA ALA A 10 4.65 -7.26 10.10
C ALA A 10 4.33 -8.76 10.22
N ARG A 11 4.06 -9.25 11.44
CA ARG A 11 3.65 -10.65 11.67
C ARG A 11 2.29 -10.96 11.06
N TRP A 12 1.31 -10.06 11.21
CA TRP A 12 0.00 -10.20 10.57
C TRP A 12 0.11 -10.27 9.05
N ARG A 13 0.91 -9.40 8.43
CA ARG A 13 1.16 -9.44 6.98
C ARG A 13 1.82 -10.74 6.51
N GLN A 14 2.77 -11.28 7.29
CA GLN A 14 3.39 -12.56 6.96
C GLN A 14 2.42 -13.74 7.12
N ALA A 15 1.57 -13.72 8.14
CA ALA A 15 0.55 -14.76 8.34
C ALA A 15 -0.49 -14.74 7.21
N GLU A 16 -0.95 -13.55 6.81
CA GLU A 16 -1.90 -13.37 5.71
C GLU A 16 -1.33 -13.85 4.36
N GLN A 17 -0.06 -13.53 4.07
CA GLN A 17 0.63 -14.08 2.89
C GLN A 17 0.75 -15.61 2.94
N ALA A 18 1.08 -16.18 4.09
CA ALA A 18 1.19 -17.62 4.24
C ALA A 18 -0.16 -18.33 4.08
N GLU A 19 -1.25 -17.73 4.57
CA GLU A 19 -2.62 -18.21 4.40
C GLU A 19 -3.03 -18.18 2.92
N MET A 20 -2.82 -17.05 2.23
CA MET A 20 -3.09 -16.93 0.79
C MET A 20 -2.30 -17.94 -0.03
N ALA A 21 -1.00 -18.09 0.27
CA ALA A 21 -0.14 -19.05 -0.40
C ALA A 21 -0.58 -20.51 -0.15
N SER A 22 -1.20 -20.81 0.99
CA SER A 22 -1.68 -22.17 1.29
C SER A 22 -2.77 -22.67 0.34
N HIS A 23 -3.50 -21.77 -0.32
CA HIS A 23 -4.50 -22.09 -1.33
C HIS A 23 -3.92 -22.38 -2.73
N LEU A 24 -2.62 -22.13 -2.93
CA LEU A 24 -1.91 -22.45 -4.16
C LEU A 24 -1.60 -23.95 -4.26
N SER A 25 -1.43 -24.44 -5.49
CA SER A 25 -0.85 -25.77 -5.70
C SER A 25 0.57 -25.87 -5.08
N PRO A 26 1.06 -27.06 -4.71
CA PRO A 26 2.40 -27.21 -4.11
C PRO A 26 3.52 -26.63 -4.97
N ALA A 27 3.41 -26.74 -6.29
CA ALA A 27 4.36 -26.14 -7.23
C ALA A 27 4.29 -24.61 -7.22
N ALA A 28 3.09 -24.04 -7.16
CA ALA A 28 2.90 -22.60 -7.03
C ALA A 28 3.37 -22.05 -5.67
N GLN A 29 3.25 -22.81 -4.59
CA GLN A 29 3.83 -22.45 -3.28
C GLN A 29 5.36 -22.40 -3.31
N VAL A 30 6.01 -23.32 -4.03
CA VAL A 30 7.47 -23.29 -4.20
C VAL A 30 7.89 -22.06 -5.01
N ALA A 31 7.19 -21.80 -6.11
CA ALA A 31 7.47 -20.65 -6.97
C ALA A 31 7.20 -19.31 -6.27
N GLU A 32 6.12 -19.18 -5.49
CA GLU A 32 5.84 -17.99 -4.66
C GLU A 32 7.01 -17.70 -3.70
N ARG A 33 7.51 -18.72 -2.99
CA ARG A 33 8.67 -18.54 -2.10
C ARG A 33 9.91 -18.05 -2.84
N GLN A 34 10.11 -18.48 -4.08
CA GLN A 34 11.21 -18.03 -4.92
C GLN A 34 11.02 -16.57 -5.35
N PHE A 35 9.81 -16.16 -5.75
CA PHE A 35 9.49 -14.76 -6.02
C PHE A 35 9.74 -13.89 -4.79
N THR A 36 9.21 -14.29 -3.63
CA THR A 36 9.37 -13.58 -2.36
C THR A 36 10.84 -13.49 -1.93
N ALA A 37 11.65 -14.51 -2.21
CA ALA A 37 13.09 -14.46 -1.95
C ALA A 37 13.84 -13.47 -2.86
N ILE A 38 13.46 -13.35 -4.14
CA ILE A 38 14.05 -12.37 -5.07
C ILE A 38 13.67 -10.94 -4.62
N GLU A 39 12.39 -10.70 -4.35
CA GLU A 39 11.88 -9.38 -3.95
C GLU A 39 12.51 -8.86 -2.66
N HIS A 40 12.71 -9.73 -1.66
CA HIS A 40 13.30 -9.34 -0.38
C HIS A 40 14.81 -9.43 -0.32
N ASN A 41 15.50 -9.82 -1.40
CA ASN A 41 16.95 -9.91 -1.39
C ASN A 41 17.57 -8.50 -1.31
N PRO A 42 18.29 -8.15 -0.23
CA PRO A 42 18.88 -6.82 -0.07
C PRO A 42 20.14 -6.62 -0.94
N ARG A 43 20.66 -7.69 -1.54
CA ARG A 43 21.87 -7.66 -2.38
C ARG A 43 21.57 -7.43 -3.85
N LEU A 44 20.31 -7.51 -4.26
CA LEU A 44 19.90 -7.30 -5.65
C LEU A 44 19.42 -5.86 -5.83
N THR A 45 19.89 -5.23 -6.90
CA THR A 45 19.32 -3.97 -7.40
C THR A 45 17.91 -4.18 -7.96
N PRO A 46 17.09 -3.13 -8.08
CA PRO A 46 15.76 -3.24 -8.68
C PRO A 46 15.77 -3.88 -10.09
N GLN A 47 16.79 -3.57 -10.89
CA GLN A 47 16.94 -4.14 -12.22
C GLN A 47 17.24 -5.65 -12.17
N GLU A 48 18.14 -6.07 -11.27
CA GLU A 48 18.46 -7.50 -11.09
C GLU A 48 17.28 -8.30 -10.55
N LYS A 49 16.50 -7.72 -9.62
CA LYS A 49 15.25 -8.33 -9.15
C LYS A 49 14.28 -8.55 -10.30
N ASN A 50 14.04 -7.51 -11.10
CA ASN A 50 13.17 -7.62 -12.27
C ASN A 50 13.67 -8.69 -13.26
N GLN A 51 14.98 -8.73 -13.54
CA GLN A 51 15.55 -9.73 -14.43
C GLN A 51 15.36 -11.17 -13.87
N GLN A 52 15.65 -11.39 -12.59
CA GLN A 52 15.49 -12.71 -11.98
C GLN A 52 14.02 -13.14 -11.89
N THR A 53 13.12 -12.21 -11.56
CA THR A 53 11.67 -12.43 -11.56
C THR A 53 11.19 -12.85 -12.96
N GLN A 54 11.66 -12.18 -14.01
CA GLN A 54 11.30 -12.54 -15.39
C GLN A 54 11.89 -13.90 -15.81
N GLN A 55 13.13 -14.20 -15.43
CA GLN A 55 13.73 -15.52 -15.67
C GLN A 55 12.94 -16.62 -14.98
N LEU A 56 12.55 -16.40 -13.73
CA LEU A 56 11.73 -17.34 -12.97
C LEU A 56 10.36 -17.56 -13.65
N LYS A 57 9.65 -16.49 -14.02
CA LYS A 57 8.37 -16.58 -14.76
C LYS A 57 8.51 -17.40 -16.05
N ASN A 58 9.58 -17.16 -16.81
CA ASN A 58 9.81 -17.87 -18.07
C ASN A 58 10.17 -19.35 -17.88
N SER A 59 10.69 -19.73 -16.71
CA SER A 59 11.02 -21.12 -16.38
C SER A 59 9.83 -21.94 -15.88
N LEU A 60 8.75 -21.28 -15.46
CA LEU A 60 7.59 -21.92 -14.85
C LEU A 60 6.50 -22.24 -15.88
N PRO A 61 5.72 -23.32 -15.66
CA PRO A 61 4.50 -23.56 -16.44
C PRO A 61 3.52 -22.38 -16.31
N LYS A 62 2.83 -22.05 -17.42
CA LYS A 62 1.88 -20.92 -17.46
C LYS A 62 0.79 -20.99 -16.39
N ASN A 63 0.29 -22.18 -16.07
CA ASN A 63 -0.73 -22.34 -15.03
C ASN A 63 -0.20 -21.94 -13.64
N ILE A 64 1.05 -22.26 -13.33
CA ILE A 64 1.70 -21.87 -12.08
C ILE A 64 1.88 -20.36 -12.00
N VAL A 65 2.31 -19.73 -13.10
CA VAL A 65 2.42 -18.26 -13.19
C VAL A 65 1.05 -17.62 -12.96
N ASN A 66 0.00 -18.13 -13.60
CA ASN A 66 -1.37 -17.60 -13.45
C ASN A 66 -1.90 -17.73 -12.02
N GLU A 67 -1.70 -18.88 -11.35
CA GLU A 67 -2.11 -19.09 -9.96
C GLU A 67 -1.47 -18.05 -9.03
N ILE A 68 -0.17 -17.80 -9.20
CA ILE A 68 0.58 -16.81 -8.41
C ILE A 68 0.09 -15.39 -8.73
N GLU A 69 -0.11 -15.04 -9.99
CA GLU A 69 -0.60 -13.72 -10.38
C GLU A 69 -2.01 -13.44 -9.84
N GLN A 70 -2.91 -14.43 -9.82
CA GLN A 70 -4.23 -14.29 -9.22
C GLN A 70 -4.16 -14.07 -7.70
N MET A 71 -3.27 -14.80 -7.01
CA MET A 71 -3.03 -14.60 -5.59
C MET A 71 -2.55 -13.16 -5.32
N PHE A 72 -1.57 -12.66 -6.08
CA PHE A 72 -1.08 -11.29 -5.94
C PHE A 72 -2.17 -10.24 -6.21
N GLN A 73 -3.01 -10.43 -7.24
CA GLN A 73 -4.12 -9.52 -7.51
C GLN A 73 -5.12 -9.48 -6.35
N ASN A 74 -5.46 -10.64 -5.78
CA ASN A 74 -6.33 -10.73 -4.61
C ASN A 74 -5.71 -10.03 -3.39
N GLN A 75 -4.41 -10.22 -3.15
CA GLN A 75 -3.68 -9.55 -2.08
C GLN A 75 -3.70 -8.03 -2.26
N MET A 76 -3.45 -7.54 -3.47
CA MET A 76 -3.48 -6.10 -3.77
C MET A 76 -4.85 -5.49 -3.53
N ARG A 77 -5.93 -6.18 -3.94
CA ARG A 77 -7.31 -5.73 -3.68
C ARG A 77 -7.60 -5.68 -2.18
N GLN A 78 -7.25 -6.72 -1.42
CA GLN A 78 -7.49 -6.72 0.03
C GLN A 78 -6.70 -5.62 0.75
N HIS A 79 -5.44 -5.38 0.35
CA HIS A 79 -4.68 -4.25 0.88
C HIS A 79 -5.30 -2.90 0.53
N GLN A 80 -5.85 -2.74 -0.67
CA GLN A 80 -6.56 -1.54 -1.06
C GLN A 80 -7.82 -1.34 -0.19
N GLU A 81 -8.65 -2.36 -0.05
CA GLU A 81 -9.86 -2.32 0.78
C GLU A 81 -9.53 -2.01 2.26
N ALA A 82 -8.48 -2.64 2.80
CA ALA A 82 -8.03 -2.37 4.17
C ALA A 82 -7.52 -0.92 4.34
N ARG A 83 -6.81 -0.37 3.35
CA ARG A 83 -6.38 1.03 3.36
C ARG A 83 -7.55 1.99 3.27
N GLU A 84 -8.53 1.70 2.42
CA GLU A 84 -9.75 2.49 2.29
C GLU A 84 -10.58 2.46 3.58
N ALA A 85 -10.74 1.29 4.20
CA ALA A 85 -11.43 1.13 5.49
C ALA A 85 -10.69 1.87 6.62
N PHE A 86 -9.35 1.77 6.68
CA PHE A 86 -8.55 2.50 7.63
C PHE A 86 -8.68 4.01 7.43
N HIS A 87 -8.60 4.47 6.19
CA HIS A 87 -8.80 5.87 5.84
C HIS A 87 -10.20 6.36 6.25
N ALA A 88 -11.26 5.60 5.94
CA ALA A 88 -12.62 5.93 6.34
C ALA A 88 -12.80 6.00 7.86
N ALA A 89 -12.19 5.06 8.60
CA ALA A 89 -12.21 5.05 10.06
C ALA A 89 -11.41 6.22 10.67
N ALA A 90 -10.30 6.61 10.04
CA ALA A 90 -9.51 7.77 10.44
C ALA A 90 -10.31 9.08 10.21
N MET A 91 -10.96 9.21 9.04
CA MET A 91 -11.84 10.34 8.72
C MET A 91 -13.02 10.47 9.69
N ALA A 92 -13.59 9.35 10.14
CA ALA A 92 -14.67 9.36 11.12
C ALA A 92 -14.24 9.95 12.48
N LYS A 93 -12.95 9.87 12.83
CA LYS A 93 -12.40 10.38 14.11
C LYS A 93 -11.96 11.85 14.04
N LEU A 94 -11.92 12.44 12.85
CA LEU A 94 -11.58 13.85 12.67
C LEU A 94 -12.64 14.76 13.26
N SER A 95 -12.21 15.91 13.78
CA SER A 95 -13.07 17.05 14.08
C SER A 95 -13.80 17.55 12.82
N PRO A 96 -14.96 18.23 12.96
CA PRO A 96 -15.66 18.82 11.82
C PRO A 96 -14.76 19.70 10.94
N GLU A 97 -13.89 20.50 11.56
CA GLU A 97 -12.94 21.39 10.90
C GLU A 97 -11.88 20.59 10.12
N ALA A 98 -11.39 19.49 10.68
CA ALA A 98 -10.44 18.62 9.99
C ALA A 98 -11.08 17.84 8.84
N ARG A 99 -12.34 17.42 8.96
CA ARG A 99 -13.07 16.81 7.81
C ARG A 99 -13.29 17.79 6.69
N GLU A 100 -13.64 19.04 6.99
CA GLU A 100 -13.81 20.07 5.96
C GLU A 100 -12.48 20.37 5.26
N ALA A 101 -11.37 20.39 6.02
CA ALA A 101 -10.04 20.55 5.46
C ALA A 101 -9.64 19.37 4.57
N ASP A 102 -9.89 18.14 5.00
CA ASP A 102 -9.65 16.93 4.18
C ASP A 102 -10.46 16.95 2.88
N ALA A 103 -11.75 17.31 2.94
CA ALA A 103 -12.61 17.41 1.78
C ALA A 103 -12.08 18.43 0.74
N LYS A 104 -11.59 19.59 1.20
CA LYS A 104 -10.97 20.61 0.32
C LYS A 104 -9.67 20.12 -0.31
N LEU A 105 -8.86 19.37 0.44
CA LEU A 105 -7.65 18.73 -0.09
C LEU A 105 -8.01 17.71 -1.19
N ALA A 106 -8.96 16.81 -0.91
CA ALA A 106 -9.42 15.81 -1.86
C ALA A 106 -10.04 16.41 -3.12
N GLU A 107 -10.78 17.51 -3.00
CA GLU A 107 -11.35 18.24 -4.14
C GLU A 107 -10.25 18.86 -5.02
N SER A 108 -9.23 19.48 -4.41
CA SER A 108 -8.10 20.05 -5.14
C SER A 108 -7.27 19.00 -5.88
N ASP A 109 -7.14 17.80 -5.30
CA ASP A 109 -6.44 16.68 -5.92
C ASP A 109 -7.23 16.09 -7.09
N ARG A 110 -8.56 16.01 -6.98
CA ARG A 110 -9.46 15.51 -8.04
C ARG A 110 -9.73 16.52 -9.15
N ASN A 111 -9.42 17.80 -8.96
CA ASN A 111 -9.67 18.83 -9.96
C ASN A 111 -8.74 18.64 -11.18
N PRO A 112 -9.27 18.31 -12.38
CA PRO A 112 -8.45 18.11 -13.57
C PRO A 112 -7.96 19.42 -14.19
N LEU A 113 -8.53 20.55 -13.78
CA LEU A 113 -8.22 21.89 -14.30
C LEU A 113 -6.97 22.51 -13.64
N ILE A 114 -6.48 21.93 -12.54
CA ILE A 114 -5.28 22.41 -11.85
C ILE A 114 -4.08 21.58 -12.31
N PRO A 115 -3.03 22.19 -12.90
CA PRO A 115 -1.79 21.48 -13.22
C PRO A 115 -1.16 20.83 -11.98
N PRO A 116 -0.52 19.65 -12.09
CA PRO A 116 0.05 18.95 -10.92
C PRO A 116 0.99 19.80 -10.06
N GLN A 117 1.81 20.65 -10.66
CA GLN A 117 2.71 21.56 -9.95
C GLN A 117 1.97 22.62 -9.13
N GLN A 118 0.81 23.08 -9.62
CA GLN A 118 -0.04 24.04 -8.90
C GLN A 118 -0.84 23.36 -7.79
N LYS A 119 -1.21 22.09 -7.96
CA LYS A 119 -1.86 21.29 -6.88
C LYS A 119 -0.97 21.21 -5.65
N VAL A 120 0.32 20.87 -5.83
CA VAL A 120 1.27 20.78 -4.72
C VAL A 120 1.40 22.11 -3.98
N GLN A 121 1.52 23.22 -4.71
CA GLN A 121 1.60 24.56 -4.10
C GLN A 121 0.31 24.93 -3.36
N TYR A 122 -0.85 24.67 -3.96
CA TYR A 122 -2.15 24.92 -3.34
C TYR A 122 -2.33 24.11 -2.07
N ILE A 123 -2.04 22.80 -2.11
CA ILE A 123 -2.10 21.90 -0.96
C ILE A 123 -1.17 22.41 0.15
N GLN A 124 0.07 22.79 -0.17
CA GLN A 124 1.03 23.29 0.80
C GLN A 124 0.55 24.59 1.46
N MET A 125 0.04 25.54 0.68
CA MET A 125 -0.51 26.81 1.19
C MET A 125 -1.75 26.59 2.05
N PHE A 126 -2.68 25.75 1.59
CA PHE A 126 -3.90 25.42 2.31
C PHE A 126 -3.55 24.75 3.64
N LEU A 127 -2.71 23.72 3.61
CA LEU A 127 -2.20 23.08 4.82
C LEU A 127 -1.60 24.12 5.75
N ASN A 128 -0.68 24.98 5.27
CA ASN A 128 -0.05 26.01 6.10
C ASN A 128 -1.03 26.99 6.75
N SER A 129 -2.17 27.27 6.12
CA SER A 129 -3.21 28.14 6.67
C SER A 129 -4.06 27.51 7.78
N LEU A 130 -4.07 26.18 7.89
CA LEU A 130 -4.86 25.47 8.90
C LEU A 130 -4.29 25.68 10.32
N PRO A 131 -5.16 25.73 11.35
CA PRO A 131 -4.75 25.68 12.74
C PRO A 131 -3.88 24.45 13.02
N LYS A 132 -2.91 24.60 13.94
CA LYS A 132 -1.99 23.50 14.28
C LYS A 132 -2.74 22.23 14.70
N GLN A 133 -3.82 22.37 15.47
CA GLN A 133 -4.63 21.23 15.93
C GLN A 133 -5.23 20.44 14.75
N VAL A 134 -5.75 21.13 13.74
CA VAL A 134 -6.30 20.52 12.53
C VAL A 134 -5.21 19.83 11.70
N LYS A 135 -4.03 20.44 11.56
CA LYS A 135 -2.87 19.81 10.90
C LYS A 135 -2.45 18.52 11.59
N ASP A 136 -2.35 18.55 12.92
CA ASP A 136 -1.94 17.39 13.72
C ASP A 136 -2.98 16.24 13.61
N GLU A 137 -4.27 16.56 13.52
CA GLU A 137 -5.33 15.58 13.30
C GLU A 137 -5.25 14.95 11.90
N LEU A 138 -5.06 15.78 10.86
CA LEU A 138 -4.90 15.31 9.48
C LEU A 138 -3.64 14.44 9.32
N ASP A 139 -2.51 14.85 9.87
CA ASP A 139 -1.26 14.09 9.82
C ASP A 139 -1.44 12.72 10.49
N ARG A 140 -2.04 12.66 11.69
CA ARG A 140 -2.33 11.38 12.36
C ARG A 140 -3.28 10.49 11.57
N ALA A 141 -4.27 11.09 10.89
CA ALA A 141 -5.23 10.34 10.08
C ALA A 141 -4.62 9.79 8.79
N LEU A 142 -3.68 10.52 8.19
CA LEU A 142 -3.06 10.19 6.90
C LEU A 142 -1.79 9.33 7.02
N SER A 143 -1.07 9.45 8.14
CA SER A 143 0.21 8.74 8.38
C SER A 143 0.04 7.29 8.87
N GLY A 144 -1.11 6.95 9.49
CA GLY A 144 -1.52 5.58 9.83
C GLY A 144 -0.79 4.84 10.95
#